data_AF-A0A922XIU6-F1
#
_entry.id   AF-A0A922XIU6-F1
#
_cell.length_a   1.000
_cell.length_b   1.000
_cell.length_c   1.000
_cell.angle_alpha   90.00
_cell.angle_beta   90.00
_cell.angle_gamma   90.00
#
_symmetry.space_group_name_H-M   'P 1'
#
loop_
_entity.id
_entity.type
_entity.pdbx_description
1 polymer ?
#
loop_
_entity_poly.entity_id
_entity_poly.type
_entity_poly.pdbx_seq_one_letter_code
_entity_poly.pdbx_strand_id
1 'polypeptide(L)'
;MFSKWRDRPWSVRAPILGGGTMFNPRISRKWIGTLCLGATSGLMSAPALAQSTLEKPPGQAAAERVKSATPGTANRRTAQPAGAATNQGGQQAGNLNNEIAVWLVLGNQEEVALAQFAEQRSQNPEVKRFAQQMIEHHQQTLAKIEQAAPETAGWNLQLRTGETDRNASSPQASGVQQASAEVELAANDAAGHHQSVQLAQQIKQECLNLTEQELSQQQGTDFDKAYIGQQVGAHIGMLAQLRGSKHFANGPLQQVIVEGERMTQQHLSEAKQIMSQLKDQQSSPPAPTSQRPAATQRPEQ
;
A
#
# COMPACT_ATOMS: atom_id res chain seq x y z
N MET A 1 1.36 -28.35 -1.89
CA MET A 1 0.29 -28.19 -0.88
C MET A 1 -0.77 -27.16 -1.33
N PHE A 2 -1.30 -27.27 -2.55
CA PHE A 2 -2.50 -26.54 -2.98
C PHE A 2 -3.22 -27.38 -4.03
N SER A 3 -4.17 -28.21 -3.60
CA SER A 3 -5.14 -28.88 -4.47
C SER A 3 -6.23 -29.51 -3.61
N LYS A 4 -7.42 -28.89 -3.61
CA LYS A 4 -8.74 -29.52 -3.51
C LYS A 4 -9.80 -28.44 -3.28
N TRP A 5 -10.18 -27.74 -4.34
CA TRP A 5 -11.46 -27.05 -4.42
C TRP A 5 -11.93 -27.08 -5.88
N ARG A 6 -12.48 -28.21 -6.31
CA ARG A 6 -13.43 -28.27 -7.43
C ARG A 6 -14.36 -29.49 -7.27
N ASP A 7 -15.60 -29.24 -7.68
CA ASP A 7 -16.67 -30.17 -8.03
C ASP A 7 -17.61 -30.69 -6.93
N ARG A 8 -18.76 -30.00 -6.81
CA ARG A 8 -20.10 -30.64 -6.78
C ARG A 8 -21.18 -29.71 -7.36
N PRO A 9 -22.05 -30.17 -8.27
CA PRO A 9 -23.22 -29.42 -8.75
C PRO A 9 -24.38 -29.57 -7.77
N TRP A 10 -25.05 -28.46 -7.44
CA TRP A 10 -26.29 -28.45 -6.68
C TRP A 10 -27.48 -28.52 -7.66
N SER A 11 -28.28 -29.58 -7.53
CA SER A 11 -29.58 -29.70 -8.20
C SER A 11 -30.65 -29.26 -7.22
N VAL A 12 -31.51 -28.34 -7.64
CA VAL A 12 -32.63 -27.81 -6.85
C VAL A 12 -33.84 -28.71 -7.01
N ARG A 13 -34.40 -29.19 -5.90
CA ARG A 13 -35.82 -29.53 -5.81
C ARG A 13 -36.41 -28.75 -4.63
N ALA A 14 -37.36 -27.89 -4.94
CA ALA A 14 -38.25 -27.25 -3.97
C ALA A 14 -39.30 -28.25 -3.46
N PRO A 15 -39.88 -27.98 -2.29
CA PRO A 15 -41.33 -27.92 -2.24
C PRO A 15 -41.85 -26.60 -1.64
N ILE A 16 -43.13 -26.42 -1.93
CA ILE A 16 -43.96 -25.23 -1.90
C ILE A 16 -44.84 -25.24 -0.64
N LEU A 17 -45.09 -24.04 -0.10
CA LEU A 17 -46.17 -23.58 0.81
C LEU A 17 -46.08 -23.78 2.35
N GLY A 18 -46.33 -22.66 3.04
CA GLY A 18 -46.77 -22.59 4.44
C GLY A 18 -46.31 -21.30 5.13
N GLY A 19 -47.17 -20.27 5.15
CA GLY A 19 -46.84 -18.91 5.56
C GLY A 19 -46.54 -18.67 7.05
N GLY A 20 -45.78 -17.61 7.30
CA GLY A 20 -45.48 -17.07 8.62
C GLY A 20 -44.48 -15.91 8.50
N THR A 21 -44.88 -14.75 8.99
CA THR A 21 -44.24 -13.44 8.86
C THR A 21 -42.76 -13.37 9.27
N MET A 22 -41.98 -12.84 8.31
CA MET A 22 -40.67 -12.18 8.34
C MET A 22 -39.97 -11.90 9.69
N PHE A 23 -38.86 -12.60 9.94
CA PHE A 23 -37.53 -11.99 10.16
C PHE A 23 -36.46 -13.07 9.95
N ASN A 24 -35.69 -12.99 8.87
CA ASN A 24 -34.66 -13.97 8.53
C ASN A 24 -33.38 -13.24 8.10
N PRO A 25 -32.31 -13.17 8.91
CA PRO A 25 -31.00 -12.77 8.45
C PRO A 25 -30.20 -14.04 8.15
N ARG A 26 -30.53 -14.70 7.03
CA ARG A 26 -29.58 -15.62 6.37
C ARG A 26 -29.28 -15.06 4.99
N ILE A 27 -28.36 -14.10 4.95
CA ILE A 27 -27.57 -13.84 3.75
C ILE A 27 -26.11 -13.92 4.17
N SER A 28 -25.56 -15.13 4.08
CA SER A 28 -24.12 -15.33 4.08
C SER A 28 -23.57 -14.74 2.77
N ARG A 29 -23.06 -13.52 2.81
CA ARG A 29 -22.10 -13.06 1.81
C ARG A 29 -20.72 -13.45 2.30
N LYS A 30 -20.07 -14.36 1.59
CA LYS A 30 -18.63 -14.59 1.73
C LYS A 30 -17.95 -13.28 1.33
N TRP A 31 -17.51 -12.52 2.32
CA TRP A 31 -16.76 -11.28 2.12
C TRP A 31 -15.39 -11.62 1.54
N ILE A 32 -15.22 -11.33 0.26
CA ILE A 32 -13.89 -11.18 -0.35
C ILE A 32 -13.44 -9.79 0.11
N GLY A 33 -12.40 -9.75 0.94
CA GLY A 33 -11.83 -8.49 1.38
C GLY A 33 -11.53 -7.60 0.17
N THR A 34 -12.06 -6.38 0.19
CA THR A 34 -11.69 -5.34 -0.76
C THR A 34 -10.20 -5.07 -0.55
N LEU A 35 -9.40 -5.69 -1.41
CA LEU A 35 -7.97 -5.54 -1.44
C LEU A 35 -7.71 -4.22 -2.17
N CYS A 36 -7.71 -3.09 -1.44
CA CYS A 36 -7.07 -1.87 -1.93
C CYS A 36 -5.55 -2.06 -1.90
N LEU A 37 -5.06 -2.96 -2.74
CA LEU A 37 -3.66 -2.94 -3.17
C LEU A 37 -3.45 -1.57 -3.82
N GLY A 38 -2.57 -0.76 -3.24
CA GLY A 38 -2.10 0.48 -3.83
C GLY A 38 -1.77 0.25 -5.30
N ALA A 39 -2.42 1.02 -6.17
CA ALA A 39 -2.20 0.99 -7.60
C ALA A 39 -0.74 1.39 -7.88
N THR A 40 0.11 0.42 -8.21
CA THR A 40 1.37 0.69 -8.91
C THR A 40 1.03 1.00 -10.37
N SER A 41 0.65 2.24 -10.64
CA SER A 41 0.53 2.74 -12.02
C SER A 41 1.92 3.02 -12.57
N GLY A 42 2.55 1.99 -13.16
CA GLY A 42 3.67 2.18 -14.07
C GLY A 42 3.16 2.75 -15.40
N LEU A 43 3.29 4.05 -15.59
CA LEU A 43 3.13 4.66 -16.91
C LEU A 43 4.37 4.29 -17.75
N MET A 44 4.25 3.27 -18.59
CA MET A 44 5.28 2.93 -19.58
C MET A 44 5.19 3.91 -20.75
N SER A 45 6.04 4.94 -20.76
CA SER A 45 6.35 5.68 -21.98
C SER A 45 7.23 4.80 -22.88
N ALA A 46 6.66 4.31 -23.97
CA ALA A 46 7.41 3.62 -25.02
C ALA A 46 8.14 4.64 -25.91
N PRO A 47 9.46 4.56 -26.13
CA PRO A 47 10.07 5.15 -27.32
C PRO A 47 9.82 4.25 -28.53
N ALA A 48 9.59 4.90 -29.67
CA ALA A 48 9.26 4.33 -30.96
C ALA A 48 10.19 3.17 -31.38
N LEU A 49 9.58 2.04 -31.75
CA LEU A 49 10.25 0.97 -32.48
C LEU A 49 10.45 1.40 -33.94
N ALA A 50 11.70 1.63 -34.31
CA ALA A 50 12.13 1.58 -35.70
C ALA A 50 11.85 0.18 -36.26
N GLN A 51 11.19 0.11 -37.40
CA GLN A 51 10.95 -1.12 -38.14
C GLN A 51 12.29 -1.69 -38.62
N SER A 52 12.76 -2.78 -38.03
CA SER A 52 13.81 -3.62 -38.60
C SER A 52 13.16 -4.73 -39.41
N THR A 53 13.29 -4.67 -40.74
CA THR A 53 12.94 -5.76 -41.64
C THR A 53 13.89 -6.94 -41.43
N LEU A 54 13.31 -8.14 -41.28
CA LEU A 54 13.98 -9.43 -41.38
C LEU A 54 14.44 -9.66 -42.82
N GLU A 55 15.69 -10.10 -43.03
CA GLU A 55 16.03 -11.16 -43.99
C GLU A 55 17.28 -11.96 -43.52
N LYS A 56 17.24 -13.28 -43.74
CA LYS A 56 18.27 -14.30 -43.42
C LYS A 56 19.21 -14.56 -44.64
N PRO A 57 20.34 -15.27 -44.44
CA PRO A 57 21.57 -15.18 -45.26
C PRO A 57 21.71 -16.30 -46.30
N PRO A 58 22.85 -16.38 -47.03
CA PRO A 58 23.91 -17.31 -46.59
C PRO A 58 25.37 -16.92 -46.94
N GLY A 59 26.34 -17.61 -46.30
CA GLY A 59 27.52 -18.13 -47.01
C GLY A 59 28.89 -17.44 -46.88
N GLN A 60 29.71 -17.99 -45.99
CA GLN A 60 31.16 -18.30 -46.12
C GLN A 60 32.17 -17.33 -46.79
N ALA A 61 33.19 -17.02 -45.98
CA ALA A 61 34.65 -17.16 -46.22
C ALA A 61 35.47 -16.04 -46.90
N ALA A 62 36.71 -16.01 -46.39
CA ALA A 62 37.96 -15.56 -46.97
C ALA A 62 38.37 -14.08 -46.84
N ALA A 63 39.53 -13.94 -46.21
CA ALA A 63 40.37 -12.76 -46.18
C ALA A 63 40.88 -12.41 -47.58
N GLU A 64 40.99 -11.13 -47.89
CA GLU A 64 42.08 -10.65 -48.74
C GLU A 64 42.39 -9.17 -48.54
N ARG A 65 43.68 -8.90 -48.71
CA ARG A 65 44.43 -7.68 -48.42
C ARG A 65 44.63 -6.95 -49.74
N VAL A 66 44.24 -5.68 -49.84
CA VAL A 66 44.75 -4.77 -50.89
C VAL A 66 45.08 -3.42 -50.29
N LYS A 67 46.31 -2.97 -50.54
CA LYS A 67 46.90 -1.65 -50.20
C LYS A 67 46.71 -0.68 -51.36
N SER A 68 46.73 0.63 -51.04
CA SER A 68 47.15 1.84 -51.80
C SER A 68 46.04 2.90 -51.87
N ALA A 69 46.05 3.98 -51.08
CA ALA A 69 46.91 5.19 -51.07
C ALA A 69 46.45 6.31 -52.02
N THR A 70 45.89 7.40 -51.46
CA THR A 70 46.15 8.82 -51.85
C THR A 70 45.57 9.80 -50.78
N PRO A 71 46.09 11.04 -50.66
CA PRO A 71 46.03 11.85 -49.44
C PRO A 71 45.03 13.01 -49.49
N GLY A 72 44.72 13.53 -48.29
CA GLY A 72 44.44 14.96 -48.11
C GLY A 72 42.98 15.35 -47.95
N THR A 73 42.52 15.46 -46.70
CA THR A 73 41.83 16.68 -46.24
C THR A 73 41.82 16.68 -44.71
N ALA A 74 42.45 17.69 -44.15
CA ALA A 74 42.51 17.94 -42.72
C ALA A 74 41.11 18.28 -42.20
N ASN A 75 40.52 17.39 -41.40
CA ASN A 75 39.35 17.74 -40.59
C ASN A 75 39.83 18.02 -39.16
N ARG A 76 40.00 19.31 -38.87
CA ARG A 76 40.31 19.87 -37.55
C ARG A 76 39.15 19.50 -36.62
N ARG A 77 39.30 18.39 -35.88
CA ARG A 77 38.46 18.09 -34.71
C ARG A 77 38.67 19.21 -33.69
N THR A 78 37.72 20.12 -33.61
CA THR A 78 37.51 20.93 -32.40
C THR A 78 37.18 19.97 -31.27
N ALA A 79 38.11 19.83 -30.32
CA ALA A 79 37.87 19.15 -29.06
C ALA A 79 36.73 19.86 -28.32
N GLN A 80 35.60 19.17 -28.20
CA GLN A 80 34.47 19.58 -27.38
C GLN A 80 34.82 19.19 -25.93
N PRO A 81 34.70 20.09 -24.94
CA PRO A 81 35.08 19.76 -23.58
C PRO A 81 34.14 18.69 -23.01
N ALA A 82 34.72 17.57 -22.62
CA ALA A 82 34.04 16.53 -21.85
C ALA A 82 33.77 17.08 -20.44
N GLY A 83 32.55 17.53 -20.18
CA GLY A 83 32.20 18.06 -18.86
C GLY A 83 30.73 18.44 -18.73
N ALA A 84 29.82 17.47 -18.85
CA ALA A 84 28.41 17.65 -18.46
C ALA A 84 27.60 16.32 -18.38
N ALA A 85 28.20 15.19 -17.98
CA ALA A 85 27.52 13.89 -17.99
C ALA A 85 27.48 13.15 -16.64
N THR A 86 27.58 13.85 -15.50
CA THR A 86 27.74 13.20 -14.18
C THR A 86 26.71 13.54 -13.10
N ASN A 87 25.72 14.41 -13.34
CA ASN A 87 24.78 14.82 -12.26
C ASN A 87 23.36 14.20 -12.34
N GLN A 88 22.96 13.61 -13.46
CA GLN A 88 21.59 13.09 -13.60
C GLN A 88 21.30 11.84 -12.76
N GLY A 89 22.27 10.92 -12.64
CA GLY A 89 22.10 9.67 -11.87
C GLY A 89 21.96 9.90 -10.37
N GLY A 90 22.65 10.90 -9.82
CA GLY A 90 22.56 11.27 -8.39
C GLY A 90 21.24 11.97 -8.06
N GLN A 91 20.77 12.87 -8.93
CA GLN A 91 19.50 13.57 -8.77
C GLN A 91 18.31 12.62 -8.87
N GLN A 92 18.32 11.69 -9.84
CA GLN A 92 17.25 10.70 -9.99
C GLN A 92 17.17 9.73 -8.78
N ALA A 93 18.31 9.31 -8.24
CA ALA A 93 18.35 8.50 -7.02
C ALA A 93 17.83 9.26 -5.79
N GLY A 94 18.13 10.56 -5.68
CA GLY A 94 17.57 11.44 -4.64
C GLY A 94 16.05 11.57 -4.73
N ASN A 95 15.51 11.78 -5.94
CA ASN A 95 14.07 11.89 -6.17
C ASN A 95 13.32 10.61 -5.78
N LEU A 96 13.85 9.44 -6.14
CA LEU A 96 13.25 8.15 -5.75
C LEU A 96 13.31 7.93 -4.23
N ASN A 97 14.41 8.31 -3.57
CA ASN A 97 14.55 8.21 -2.12
C ASN A 97 13.48 9.05 -1.40
N ASN A 98 13.22 10.25 -1.91
CA ASN A 98 12.18 11.15 -1.41
C ASN A 98 10.77 10.59 -1.62
N GLU A 99 10.47 10.06 -2.80
CA GLU A 99 9.19 9.42 -3.09
C GLU A 99 8.95 8.20 -2.17
N ILE A 100 9.97 7.38 -1.95
CA ILE A 100 9.88 6.24 -1.02
C ILE A 100 9.56 6.75 0.40
N ALA A 101 10.25 7.78 0.86
CA ALA A 101 10.01 8.35 2.18
C ALA A 101 8.56 8.87 2.32
N VAL A 102 8.01 9.55 1.31
CA VAL A 102 6.61 10.03 1.28
C VAL A 102 5.63 8.89 1.46
N TRP A 103 5.78 7.82 0.68
CA TRP A 103 4.88 6.67 0.78
C TRP A 103 4.99 5.97 2.13
N LEU A 104 6.19 5.91 2.72
CA LEU A 104 6.37 5.37 4.07
C LEU A 104 5.70 6.26 5.12
N VAL A 105 5.87 7.58 5.07
CA VAL A 105 5.22 8.51 6.01
C VAL A 105 3.70 8.36 5.94
N LEU A 106 3.11 8.44 4.74
CA LEU A 106 1.67 8.37 4.56
C LEU A 106 1.11 6.99 4.97
N GLY A 107 1.81 5.90 4.62
CA GLY A 107 1.41 4.55 5.03
C GLY A 107 1.43 4.35 6.54
N ASN A 108 2.46 4.87 7.24
CA ASN A 108 2.52 4.77 8.70
C ASN A 108 1.41 5.61 9.37
N GLN A 109 1.10 6.80 8.85
CA GLN A 109 0.00 7.62 9.37
C GLN A 109 -1.37 6.94 9.19
N GLU A 110 -1.59 6.31 8.04
CA GLU A 110 -2.80 5.53 7.77
C GLU A 110 -2.97 4.39 8.79
N GLU A 111 -1.90 3.64 9.06
CA GLU A 111 -1.93 2.55 10.05
C GLU A 111 -2.19 3.06 11.47
N VAL A 112 -1.59 4.18 11.86
CA VAL A 112 -1.86 4.80 13.17
C VAL A 112 -3.34 5.19 13.29
N ALA A 113 -3.90 5.84 12.26
CA ALA A 113 -5.31 6.24 12.27
C ALA A 113 -6.25 5.04 12.36
N LEU A 114 -6.02 4.01 11.54
CA LEU A 114 -6.83 2.78 11.57
C LEU A 114 -6.69 2.01 12.89
N ALA A 115 -5.50 1.99 13.47
CA ALA A 115 -5.28 1.38 14.77
C ALA A 115 -5.99 2.15 15.91
N GLN A 116 -5.96 3.48 15.90
CA GLN A 116 -6.74 4.30 16.85
C GLN A 116 -8.24 4.04 16.70
N PHE A 117 -8.74 3.95 15.47
CA PHE A 117 -10.13 3.59 15.20
C PHE A 117 -10.48 2.21 15.78
N ALA A 118 -9.60 1.21 15.58
CA ALA A 118 -9.81 -0.14 16.09
C ALA A 118 -9.71 -0.26 17.62
N GLU A 119 -8.78 0.45 18.25
CA GLU A 119 -8.64 0.50 19.71
C GLU A 119 -9.93 1.00 20.36
N GLN A 120 -10.54 2.03 19.79
CA GLN A 120 -11.78 2.63 20.28
C GLN A 120 -13.01 1.72 20.07
N ARG A 121 -13.07 1.03 18.93
CA ARG A 121 -14.28 0.28 18.53
C ARG A 121 -14.29 -1.19 18.96
N SER A 122 -13.14 -1.85 19.00
CA SER A 122 -13.07 -3.26 19.38
C SER A 122 -13.53 -3.45 20.82
N GLN A 123 -14.07 -4.63 21.14
CA GLN A 123 -14.27 -5.09 22.52
C GLN A 123 -13.38 -6.29 22.84
N ASN A 124 -12.63 -6.80 21.85
CA ASN A 124 -11.74 -7.92 22.02
C ASN A 124 -10.39 -7.45 22.59
N PRO A 125 -9.93 -7.98 23.73
CA PRO A 125 -8.70 -7.51 24.38
C PRO A 125 -7.43 -7.78 23.55
N GLU A 126 -7.38 -8.87 22.78
CA GLU A 126 -6.23 -9.17 21.91
C GLU A 126 -6.17 -8.18 20.73
N VAL A 127 -7.32 -7.84 20.14
CA VAL A 127 -7.40 -6.86 19.04
C VAL A 127 -7.03 -5.45 19.53
N LYS A 128 -7.52 -5.03 20.71
CA LYS A 128 -7.10 -3.75 21.31
C LYS A 128 -5.61 -3.68 21.57
N ARG A 129 -5.04 -4.74 22.15
CA ARG A 129 -3.60 -4.81 22.42
C ARG A 129 -2.80 -4.75 21.12
N PHE A 130 -3.25 -5.45 20.08
CA PHE A 130 -2.62 -5.37 18.76
C PHE A 130 -2.66 -3.93 18.22
N ALA A 131 -3.83 -3.29 18.22
CA ALA A 131 -3.99 -1.90 17.79
C ALA A 131 -3.05 -0.93 18.54
N GLN A 132 -2.93 -1.07 19.87
CA GLN A 132 -1.99 -0.26 20.67
C GLN A 132 -0.54 -0.44 20.24
N GLN A 133 -0.11 -1.69 20.00
CA GLN A 133 1.22 -1.98 19.47
C GLN A 133 1.43 -1.36 18.08
N MET A 134 0.41 -1.37 17.23
CA MET A 134 0.47 -0.74 15.91
C MET A 134 0.68 0.78 16.05
N ILE A 135 -0.08 1.45 16.91
CA ILE A 135 0.07 2.90 17.15
C ILE A 135 1.51 3.23 17.58
N GLU A 136 2.02 2.54 18.59
CA GLU A 136 3.35 2.79 19.14
C GLU A 136 4.46 2.56 18.08
N HIS A 137 4.46 1.39 17.46
CA HIS A 137 5.53 1.01 16.54
C HIS A 137 5.53 1.85 15.26
N HIS A 138 4.35 2.21 14.73
CA HIS A 138 4.26 3.07 13.55
C HIS A 138 4.64 4.53 13.88
N GLN A 139 4.31 5.04 15.07
CA GLN A 139 4.80 6.35 15.54
C GLN A 139 6.32 6.39 15.68
N GLN A 140 6.92 5.33 16.25
CA GLN A 140 8.38 5.19 16.32
C GLN A 140 9.01 5.15 14.92
N THR A 141 8.35 4.48 13.97
CA THR A 141 8.81 4.42 12.57
C THR A 141 8.72 5.79 11.90
N LEU A 142 7.65 6.56 12.13
CA LEU A 142 7.54 7.95 11.64
C LEU A 142 8.71 8.81 12.11
N ALA A 143 9.06 8.75 13.40
CA ALA A 143 10.21 9.49 13.93
C ALA A 143 11.55 9.09 13.26
N LYS A 144 11.72 7.80 12.93
CA LYS A 144 12.91 7.32 12.20
C LYS A 144 12.92 7.78 10.75
N ILE A 145 11.77 7.83 10.08
CA ILE A 145 11.66 8.34 8.71
C ILE A 145 12.00 9.83 8.69
N GLU A 146 11.48 10.62 9.63
CA GLU A 146 11.78 12.05 9.74
C GLU A 146 13.29 12.30 9.91
N GLN A 147 13.97 11.51 10.75
CA GLN A 147 15.42 11.57 10.91
C GLN A 147 16.18 11.17 9.64
N ALA A 148 15.68 10.18 8.90
CA ALA A 148 16.32 9.64 7.71
C ALA A 148 16.07 10.45 6.43
N ALA A 149 14.95 11.20 6.39
CA ALA A 149 14.47 11.96 5.24
C ALA A 149 13.78 13.26 5.72
N PRO A 150 14.55 14.22 6.27
CA PRO A 150 14.00 15.43 6.90
C PRO A 150 13.24 16.35 5.93
N GLU A 151 13.51 16.26 4.63
CA GLU A 151 12.78 16.94 3.56
C GLU A 151 11.26 16.69 3.67
N THR A 152 10.85 15.49 4.12
CA THR A 152 9.43 15.11 4.26
C THR A 152 8.66 15.96 5.29
N ALA A 153 9.35 16.49 6.30
CA ALA A 153 8.73 17.37 7.30
C ALA A 153 8.24 18.70 6.68
N GLY A 154 8.89 19.16 5.61
CA GLY A 154 8.53 20.38 4.89
C GLY A 154 7.31 20.25 3.97
N TRP A 155 6.81 19.03 3.72
CA TRP A 155 5.77 18.77 2.72
C TRP A 155 4.35 18.63 3.29
N ASN A 156 4.16 18.82 4.60
CA ASN A 156 2.85 18.77 5.26
C ASN A 156 2.03 17.51 4.91
N LEU A 157 2.66 16.34 5.07
CA LEU A 157 2.12 15.03 4.70
C LEU A 157 1.05 14.50 5.66
N GLN A 158 0.18 15.34 6.21
CA GLN A 158 -0.79 14.94 7.23
C GLN A 158 -2.03 14.27 6.62
N LEU A 159 -2.37 13.07 7.12
CA LEU A 159 -3.70 12.47 6.90
C LEU A 159 -4.68 12.92 7.99
N ARG A 160 -5.96 13.05 7.62
CA ARG A 160 -7.05 13.52 8.50
C ARG A 160 -8.09 12.43 8.65
N THR A 161 -8.57 12.18 9.87
CA THR A 161 -9.66 11.22 10.12
C THR A 161 -11.03 11.87 9.88
N GLY A 162 -12.00 11.05 9.46
CA GLY A 162 -13.23 11.49 8.78
C GLY A 162 -14.30 12.27 9.58
N GLU A 163 -13.99 12.82 10.77
CA GLU A 163 -14.95 13.65 11.53
C GLU A 163 -14.76 15.16 11.32
N THR A 164 -13.60 15.60 10.84
CA THR A 164 -13.34 17.01 10.56
C THR A 164 -13.10 17.22 9.06
N ASP A 165 -13.93 18.05 8.44
CA ASP A 165 -13.75 18.65 7.10
C ASP A 165 -14.13 17.81 5.86
N ARG A 166 -15.45 17.60 5.67
CA ARG A 166 -16.02 17.34 4.33
C ARG A 166 -16.02 18.57 3.41
N ASN A 167 -15.39 19.69 3.78
CA ASN A 167 -15.56 20.99 3.13
C ASN A 167 -14.26 21.69 2.68
N ALA A 168 -13.11 21.01 2.70
CA ALA A 168 -11.81 21.64 2.43
C ALA A 168 -11.17 21.23 1.08
N SER A 169 -11.97 20.93 0.05
CA SER A 169 -11.47 20.60 -1.29
C SER A 169 -11.58 21.80 -2.23
N SER A 170 -10.55 22.65 -2.25
CA SER A 170 -10.23 23.50 -3.41
C SER A 170 -8.78 23.98 -3.36
N PRO A 171 -7.91 23.56 -4.30
CA PRO A 171 -6.62 24.20 -4.50
C PRO A 171 -6.81 25.44 -5.37
N GLN A 172 -6.56 26.61 -4.80
CA GLN A 172 -6.57 27.89 -5.50
C GLN A 172 -5.22 28.08 -6.20
N ALA A 173 -5.22 28.06 -7.53
CA ALA A 173 -4.05 28.29 -8.36
C ALA A 173 -3.62 29.77 -8.30
N SER A 174 -2.32 30.05 -8.25
CA SER A 174 -1.78 31.40 -8.43
C SER A 174 -0.39 31.39 -9.08
N GLY A 175 -0.31 32.06 -10.23
CA GLY A 175 0.81 32.92 -10.64
C GLY A 175 2.02 32.26 -11.32
N VAL A 176 2.05 32.27 -12.65
CA VAL A 176 3.25 32.02 -13.46
C VAL A 176 3.94 33.35 -13.77
N GLN A 177 5.23 33.48 -13.42
CA GLN A 177 6.14 34.50 -13.96
C GLN A 177 7.41 33.83 -14.49
N GLN A 178 7.73 34.15 -15.75
CA GLN A 178 8.83 33.58 -16.54
C GLN A 178 10.19 33.73 -15.86
N ALA A 179 10.94 32.62 -15.77
CA ALA A 179 12.36 32.62 -15.48
C ALA A 179 13.10 31.69 -16.46
N SER A 180 14.36 32.05 -16.75
CA SER A 180 15.26 31.45 -17.74
C SER A 180 15.43 29.93 -17.65
N ALA A 181 15.76 29.28 -18.77
CA ALA A 181 15.76 27.83 -19.00
C ALA A 181 16.45 26.91 -17.95
N GLU A 182 17.40 27.40 -17.16
CA GLU A 182 18.00 26.63 -16.04
C GLU A 182 17.15 26.66 -14.75
N VAL A 183 16.43 27.77 -14.52
CA VAL A 183 15.40 27.88 -13.48
C VAL A 183 14.15 27.08 -13.87
N GLU A 184 13.87 26.99 -15.16
CA GLU A 184 12.71 26.28 -15.70
C GLU A 184 12.82 24.75 -15.51
N LEU A 185 14.01 24.16 -15.66
CA LEU A 185 14.21 22.72 -15.42
C LEU A 185 14.06 22.36 -13.93
N ALA A 186 14.68 23.15 -13.04
CA ALA A 186 14.56 22.96 -11.59
C ALA A 186 13.13 23.25 -11.09
N ALA A 187 12.45 24.24 -11.68
CA ALA A 187 11.05 24.53 -11.38
C ALA A 187 10.09 23.45 -11.89
N ASN A 188 10.37 22.85 -13.05
CA ASN A 188 9.59 21.72 -13.58
C ASN A 188 9.79 20.44 -12.75
N ASP A 189 11.02 20.17 -12.29
CA ASP A 189 11.30 19.03 -11.41
C ASP A 189 10.65 19.21 -10.03
N ALA A 190 10.71 20.43 -9.47
CA ALA A 190 10.03 20.76 -8.21
C ALA A 190 8.50 20.70 -8.34
N ALA A 191 7.94 21.16 -9.46
CA ALA A 191 6.51 21.09 -9.73
C ALA A 191 6.02 19.64 -9.92
N GLY A 192 6.81 18.80 -10.63
CA GLY A 192 6.52 17.39 -10.82
C GLY A 192 6.56 16.60 -9.51
N HIS A 193 7.57 16.85 -8.67
CA HIS A 193 7.68 16.23 -7.35
C HIS A 193 6.54 16.64 -6.41
N HIS A 194 6.19 17.93 -6.39
CA HIS A 194 5.05 18.41 -5.61
C HIS A 194 3.72 17.76 -6.04
N GLN A 195 3.52 17.54 -7.34
CA GLN A 195 2.33 16.85 -7.84
C GLN A 195 2.30 15.37 -7.43
N SER A 196 3.44 14.65 -7.45
CA SER A 196 3.50 13.24 -7.04
C SER A 196 3.23 13.08 -5.54
N VAL A 197 3.74 14.00 -4.72
CA VAL A 197 3.47 14.05 -3.27
C VAL A 197 1.99 14.28 -2.99
N GLN A 198 1.37 15.27 -3.64
CA GLN A 198 -0.07 15.54 -3.47
C GLN A 198 -0.93 14.35 -3.91
N LEU A 199 -0.58 13.70 -5.01
CA LEU A 199 -1.28 12.51 -5.49
C LEU A 199 -1.20 11.38 -4.46
N ALA A 200 0.00 11.10 -3.92
CA ALA A 200 0.19 10.07 -2.91
C ALA A 200 -0.65 10.35 -1.65
N GLN A 201 -0.66 11.61 -1.19
CA GLN A 201 -1.44 12.04 -0.03
C GLN A 201 -2.95 11.87 -0.27
N GLN A 202 -3.47 12.29 -1.42
CA GLN A 202 -4.89 12.14 -1.78
C GLN A 202 -5.29 10.66 -1.86
N ILE A 203 -4.49 9.82 -2.51
CA ILE A 203 -4.75 8.38 -2.60
C ILE A 203 -4.81 7.75 -1.20
N LYS A 204 -3.85 8.09 -0.34
CA LYS A 204 -3.80 7.55 1.03
C LYS A 204 -4.92 8.06 1.92
N GLN A 205 -5.31 9.32 1.75
CA GLN A 205 -6.48 9.88 2.41
C GLN A 205 -7.76 9.15 2.01
N GLU A 206 -7.95 8.88 0.72
CA GLU A 206 -9.13 8.15 0.23
C GLU A 206 -9.13 6.69 0.68
N CYS A 207 -7.96 6.05 0.72
CA CYS A 207 -7.80 4.69 1.24
C CYS A 207 -8.20 4.61 2.73
N LEU A 208 -7.75 5.57 3.53
CA LEU A 208 -8.16 5.70 4.94
C LEU A 208 -9.68 5.88 5.05
N ASN A 209 -10.26 6.85 4.33
CA ASN A 209 -11.68 7.15 4.36
C ASN A 209 -12.55 5.92 4.02
N LEU A 210 -12.23 5.23 2.93
CA LEU A 210 -12.99 4.05 2.48
C LEU A 210 -12.83 2.89 3.46
N THR A 211 -11.65 2.73 4.05
CA THR A 211 -11.40 1.68 5.05
C THR A 211 -12.18 1.96 6.34
N GLU A 212 -12.14 3.18 6.87
CA GLU A 212 -12.95 3.58 8.03
C GLU A 212 -14.44 3.41 7.75
N GLN A 213 -14.90 3.81 6.56
CA GLN A 213 -16.30 3.63 6.14
C GLN A 213 -16.70 2.15 6.15
N GLU A 214 -15.88 1.26 5.61
CA GLU A 214 -16.18 -0.18 5.59
C GLU A 214 -16.16 -0.78 7.01
N LEU A 215 -15.12 -0.47 7.79
CA LEU A 215 -15.01 -0.95 9.17
C LEU A 215 -16.15 -0.44 10.05
N SER A 216 -16.64 0.79 9.83
CA SER A 216 -17.75 1.38 10.59
C SER A 216 -19.08 0.64 10.43
N GLN A 217 -19.24 -0.11 9.34
CA GLN A 217 -20.44 -0.94 9.09
C GLN A 217 -20.43 -2.25 9.89
N GLN A 218 -19.30 -2.58 10.53
CA GLN A 218 -19.12 -3.81 11.28
C GLN A 218 -19.13 -3.53 12.79
N GLN A 219 -19.48 -4.55 13.59
CA GLN A 219 -19.51 -4.46 15.05
C GLN A 219 -19.14 -5.79 15.71
N GLY A 220 -18.67 -5.73 16.96
CA GLY A 220 -18.28 -6.91 17.73
C GLY A 220 -17.25 -7.77 16.99
N THR A 221 -17.44 -9.08 16.99
CA THR A 221 -16.49 -10.02 16.36
C THR A 221 -16.35 -9.84 14.85
N ASP A 222 -17.38 -9.34 14.16
CA ASP A 222 -17.30 -9.07 12.71
C ASP A 222 -16.41 -7.85 12.44
N PHE A 223 -16.48 -6.83 13.30
CA PHE A 223 -15.53 -5.71 13.28
C PHE A 223 -14.09 -6.19 13.50
N ASP A 224 -13.87 -6.99 14.54
CA ASP A 224 -12.55 -7.53 14.88
C ASP A 224 -11.93 -8.30 13.70
N LYS A 225 -12.73 -9.12 13.02
CA LYS A 225 -12.30 -9.85 11.82
C LYS A 225 -12.03 -8.94 10.64
N ALA A 226 -12.89 -7.95 10.41
CA ALA A 226 -12.70 -7.01 9.31
C ALA A 226 -11.40 -6.21 9.50
N TYR A 227 -11.17 -5.67 10.69
CA TYR A 227 -9.94 -4.95 11.03
C TYR A 227 -8.70 -5.83 10.90
N ILE A 228 -8.65 -7.00 11.56
CA ILE A 228 -7.49 -7.88 11.48
C ILE A 228 -7.27 -8.42 10.06
N GLY A 229 -8.34 -8.65 9.30
CA GLY A 229 -8.27 -9.04 7.90
C GLY A 229 -7.66 -7.95 7.01
N GLN A 230 -8.06 -6.68 7.22
CA GLN A 230 -7.45 -5.52 6.57
C GLN A 230 -5.96 -5.42 6.93
N GLN A 231 -5.59 -5.58 8.21
CA GLN A 231 -4.21 -5.52 8.67
C GLN A 231 -3.33 -6.58 7.99
N VAL A 232 -3.81 -7.81 7.84
CA VAL A 232 -3.10 -8.86 7.08
C VAL A 232 -2.84 -8.43 5.63
N GLY A 233 -3.83 -7.85 4.96
CA GLY A 233 -3.70 -7.37 3.58
C GLY A 233 -2.71 -6.21 3.45
N ALA A 234 -2.86 -5.19 4.29
CA ALA A 234 -2.02 -4.00 4.31
C ALA A 234 -0.55 -4.35 4.57
N HIS A 235 -0.28 -5.25 5.52
CA HIS A 235 1.08 -5.69 5.83
C HIS A 235 1.73 -6.51 4.71
N ILE A 236 0.97 -7.31 3.97
CA ILE A 236 1.48 -7.97 2.76
C ILE A 236 1.88 -6.93 1.71
N GLY A 237 1.04 -5.91 1.49
CA GLY A 237 1.33 -4.81 0.58
C GLY A 237 2.58 -4.03 1.00
N MET A 238 2.69 -3.69 2.28
CA MET A 238 3.86 -2.99 2.82
C MET A 238 5.13 -3.82 2.70
N LEU A 239 5.09 -5.14 2.95
CA LEU A 239 6.25 -6.01 2.71
C LEU A 239 6.69 -6.00 1.24
N ALA A 240 5.75 -6.02 0.31
CA ALA A 240 6.07 -5.93 -1.11
C ALA A 240 6.73 -4.58 -1.44
N GLN A 241 6.19 -3.48 -0.90
CA GLN A 241 6.76 -2.15 -1.08
C GLN A 241 8.18 -2.03 -0.51
N LEU A 242 8.40 -2.45 0.75
CA LEU A 242 9.70 -2.40 1.41
C LEU A 242 10.76 -3.23 0.68
N ARG A 243 10.40 -4.44 0.25
CA ARG A 243 11.32 -5.30 -0.51
C ARG A 243 11.62 -4.75 -1.90
N GLY A 244 10.60 -4.23 -2.57
CA GLY A 244 10.72 -3.65 -3.91
C GLY A 244 11.54 -2.34 -3.92
N SER A 245 11.43 -1.53 -2.87
CA SER A 245 12.10 -0.23 -2.77
C SER A 245 13.53 -0.31 -2.21
N LYS A 246 13.91 -1.44 -1.59
CA LYS A 246 15.17 -1.61 -0.86
C LYS A 246 16.43 -1.20 -1.60
N HIS A 247 16.49 -1.44 -2.92
CA HIS A 247 17.65 -1.12 -3.76
C HIS A 247 17.63 0.30 -4.32
N PHE A 248 16.50 1.00 -4.19
CA PHE A 248 16.32 2.38 -4.64
C PHE A 248 16.51 3.38 -3.50
N ALA A 249 16.26 2.96 -2.26
CA ALA A 249 16.57 3.74 -1.07
C ALA A 249 18.07 3.69 -0.74
N ASN A 250 18.57 4.78 -0.19
CA ASN A 250 19.97 4.92 0.19
C ASN A 250 20.12 5.55 1.60
N GLY A 251 21.36 5.55 2.10
CA GLY A 251 21.69 6.19 3.37
C GLY A 251 20.85 5.67 4.56
N PRO A 252 20.49 6.56 5.50
CA PRO A 252 19.66 6.20 6.65
C PRO A 252 18.29 5.60 6.28
N LEU A 253 17.67 6.04 5.17
CA LEU A 253 16.36 5.53 4.76
C LEU A 253 16.38 4.04 4.43
N GLN A 254 17.50 3.55 3.88
CA GLN A 254 17.67 2.12 3.61
C GLN A 254 17.65 1.30 4.92
N GLN A 255 18.20 1.83 6.01
CA GLN A 255 18.16 1.16 7.32
C GLN A 255 16.74 1.13 7.88
N VAL A 256 15.99 2.23 7.73
CA VAL A 256 14.57 2.30 8.09
C VAL A 256 13.76 1.24 7.33
N ILE A 257 14.02 1.02 6.04
CA ILE A 257 13.34 -0.02 5.26
C ILE A 257 13.68 -1.43 5.77
N VAL A 258 14.94 -1.71 6.09
CA VAL A 258 15.36 -3.02 6.62
C VAL A 258 14.69 -3.31 7.96
N GLU A 259 14.67 -2.31 8.85
CA GLU A 259 14.00 -2.45 10.15
C GLU A 259 12.48 -2.58 10.00
N GLY A 260 11.88 -1.75 9.14
CA GLY A 260 10.47 -1.80 8.79
C GLY A 260 10.08 -3.18 8.25
N GLU A 261 10.90 -3.80 7.38
CA GLU A 261 10.61 -5.13 6.83
C GLU A 261 10.50 -6.18 7.95
N ARG A 262 11.43 -6.14 8.92
CA ARG A 262 11.42 -7.06 10.07
C ARG A 262 10.17 -6.85 10.92
N MET A 263 9.83 -5.60 11.20
CA MET A 263 8.68 -5.24 12.03
C MET A 263 7.36 -5.63 11.35
N THR A 264 7.19 -5.31 10.07
CA THR A 264 5.98 -5.70 9.30
C THR A 264 5.81 -7.22 9.23
N GLN A 265 6.89 -8.00 9.18
CA GLN A 265 6.81 -9.47 9.29
C GLN A 265 6.28 -9.94 10.65
N GLN A 266 6.70 -9.29 11.74
CA GLN A 266 6.24 -9.60 13.09
C GLN A 266 4.75 -9.30 13.23
N HIS A 267 4.33 -8.09 12.85
CA HIS A 267 2.92 -7.68 12.89
C HIS A 267 2.03 -8.58 12.01
N LEU A 268 2.48 -8.93 10.81
CA LEU A 268 1.73 -9.86 9.94
C LEU A 268 1.55 -11.25 10.56
N SER A 269 2.57 -11.75 11.26
CA SER A 269 2.48 -13.02 11.95
C SER A 269 1.47 -12.96 13.09
N GLU A 270 1.51 -11.89 13.90
CA GLU A 270 0.60 -11.67 15.01
C GLU A 270 -0.85 -11.50 14.53
N ALA A 271 -1.09 -10.68 13.50
CA ALA A 271 -2.40 -10.50 12.90
C ALA A 271 -3.00 -11.82 12.38
N LYS A 272 -2.19 -12.69 11.76
CA LYS A 272 -2.62 -14.02 11.33
C LYS A 272 -2.99 -14.93 12.51
N GLN A 273 -2.25 -14.85 13.61
CA GLN A 273 -2.55 -15.60 14.82
C GLN A 273 -3.88 -15.14 15.44
N ILE A 274 -4.08 -13.83 15.58
CA ILE A 274 -5.33 -13.24 16.08
C ILE A 274 -6.52 -13.64 15.20
N MET A 275 -6.37 -13.56 13.88
CA MET A 275 -7.41 -14.01 12.94
C MET A 275 -7.78 -15.49 13.13
N SER A 276 -6.82 -16.35 13.50
CA SER A 276 -7.11 -17.76 13.81
C SER A 276 -7.96 -17.87 15.09
N GLN A 277 -7.55 -17.18 16.16
CA GLN A 277 -8.26 -17.19 17.45
C GLN A 277 -9.70 -16.68 17.30
N LEU A 278 -9.92 -15.62 16.52
CA LEU A 278 -11.25 -15.07 16.24
C LEU A 278 -12.18 -16.03 15.47
N LYS A 279 -11.62 -16.96 14.69
CA LYS A 279 -12.40 -18.02 14.00
C LYS A 279 -12.79 -19.12 14.96
N ASP A 280 -11.87 -19.53 15.83
CA ASP A 280 -12.11 -20.60 16.80
C ASP A 280 -13.16 -20.18 17.85
N GLN A 281 -13.12 -18.92 18.29
CA GLN A 281 -14.12 -18.34 19.22
C GLN A 281 -15.54 -18.32 18.63
N GLN A 282 -15.70 -18.12 17.32
CA GLN A 282 -17.02 -18.17 16.66
C GLN A 282 -17.56 -19.60 16.50
N SER A 283 -16.68 -20.61 16.58
CA SER A 283 -17.01 -22.02 16.37
C SER A 283 -17.53 -22.71 17.64
N SER A 284 -17.40 -22.07 18.81
CA SER A 284 -17.80 -22.64 20.09
C SER A 284 -19.31 -22.41 20.35
N PRO A 285 -20.11 -23.46 20.67
CA PRO A 285 -21.52 -23.28 21.00
C PRO A 285 -21.67 -22.42 22.27
N PRO A 286 -22.76 -21.63 22.39
CA PRO A 286 -23.01 -20.86 23.60
C PRO A 286 -23.08 -21.79 24.81
N ALA A 287 -22.44 -21.39 25.92
CA ALA A 287 -22.48 -22.15 27.16
C ALA A 287 -23.93 -22.46 27.55
N PRO A 288 -24.24 -23.70 28.00
CA PRO A 288 -25.59 -24.03 28.42
C PRO A 288 -26.00 -23.09 29.54
N THR A 289 -27.07 -22.33 29.30
CA THR A 289 -27.69 -21.46 30.29
C THR A 289 -27.97 -22.31 31.51
N SER A 290 -27.24 -22.08 32.60
CA SER A 290 -27.42 -22.80 33.86
C SER A 290 -28.87 -22.56 34.31
N GLN A 291 -29.72 -23.56 34.10
CA GLN A 291 -31.11 -23.50 34.52
C GLN A 291 -31.10 -23.28 36.03
N ARG A 292 -31.59 -22.10 36.42
CA ARG A 292 -31.85 -21.75 37.82
C ARG A 292 -32.73 -22.86 38.42
N PRO A 293 -32.30 -23.53 39.51
CA PRO A 293 -33.11 -24.57 40.12
C PRO A 293 -34.45 -23.98 40.56
N ALA A 294 -35.52 -24.69 40.20
CA ALA A 294 -36.89 -24.33 40.53
C ALA A 294 -37.03 -24.17 42.06
N ALA A 295 -37.57 -23.04 42.49
CA ALA A 295 -37.86 -22.78 43.88
C ALA A 295 -38.86 -23.83 44.39
N THR A 296 -38.43 -24.64 45.36
CA THR A 296 -39.28 -25.53 46.13
C THR A 296 -40.38 -24.71 46.81
N GLN A 297 -41.64 -24.96 46.41
CA GLN A 297 -42.80 -24.44 47.12
C GLN A 297 -42.83 -25.03 48.53
N ARG A 298 -42.86 -24.14 49.52
CA ARG A 298 -43.04 -24.47 50.94
C ARG A 298 -44.53 -24.76 51.18
N PRO A 299 -44.91 -25.89 51.81
CA PRO A 299 -46.29 -26.10 52.22
C PRO A 299 -46.62 -25.19 53.41
N GLU A 300 -47.76 -24.50 53.34
CA GLU A 300 -48.37 -23.82 54.47
C GLU A 300 -48.84 -24.86 55.50
N GLN A 301 -48.40 -24.67 56.75
CA GLN A 301 -49.08 -25.11 57.97
C GLN A 301 -48.93 -24.00 59.02
#